data_AF-A0AAQ3RJF1-F1
#
_entry.id   AF-A0AAQ3RJF1-F1
#
_cell.length_a   1.000
_cell.length_b   1.000
_cell.length_c   1.000
_cell.angle_alpha   90.00
_cell.angle_beta   90.00
_cell.angle_gamma   90.00
#
_symmetry.space_group_name_H-M   'P 1'
#
loop_
_entity.id
_entity.type
_entity.pdbx_description
1 polymer ?
#
loop_
_entity_poly.entity_id
_entity_poly.type
_entity_poly.pdbx_seq_one_letter_code
_entity_poly.pdbx_strand_id
1 'polypeptide(L)'
;MLCFPILRKDSHSNSINRCHGEECKHPEIKSYLSLALFISTLVSLLVLRKMSNLPYINAAFRSSRENEVYFFAKNKYVRLYYIPGKTEDKILTNLRLISSGFPSLAGTPFAEPGIDCSFHTEASEAYVFSGNNCAYIDYAPGTTNDKILAGPTTIAEMFPVLRNTVFADGIDSAFRSTKGKEVYLFKGNKYVRIAYDSKQLVGNIRNISDGFPVLNGTIFESGIDACFASHKEPEAYLFKGDKYVRINFTPGKTEDTLVGDVRPILDGWPVLRGILPVS
;
A
#
# COMPACT_ATOMS: atom_id res chain seq x y z
N MET A 1 18.42 -10.12 39.66
CA MET A 1 17.70 -9.73 40.90
C MET A 1 17.71 -8.21 40.94
N LEU A 2 16.66 -7.59 40.41
CA LEU A 2 16.50 -6.14 40.30
C LEU A 2 15.96 -5.61 41.64
N CYS A 3 16.66 -4.69 42.29
CA CYS A 3 16.14 -3.97 43.46
C CYS A 3 15.37 -2.74 42.97
N PHE A 4 14.04 -2.75 43.14
CA PHE A 4 13.20 -1.55 43.05
C PHE A 4 13.11 -0.91 44.45
N PRO A 5 13.31 0.41 44.60
CA PRO A 5 12.93 1.10 45.83
C PRO A 5 11.41 1.25 45.89
N ILE A 6 10.83 0.76 46.97
CA ILE A 6 9.42 0.88 47.34
C ILE A 6 9.15 2.32 47.75
N LEU A 7 8.29 3.03 47.01
CA LEU A 7 7.70 4.29 47.45
C LEU A 7 6.66 3.99 48.55
N ARG A 8 7.02 4.25 49.81
CA ARG A 8 6.03 4.32 50.90
C ARG A 8 5.22 5.60 50.78
N LYS A 9 3.90 5.44 50.68
CA LYS A 9 2.89 6.46 50.99
C LYS A 9 2.82 6.59 52.51
N ASP A 10 3.09 7.76 53.05
CA ASP A 10 2.49 8.21 54.29
C ASP A 10 2.17 9.72 54.19
N SER A 11 1.10 10.06 54.88
CA SER A 11 0.16 11.16 54.67
C SER A 11 0.44 12.40 55.53
N HIS A 12 -0.09 13.52 55.04
CA HIS A 12 -0.49 14.77 55.73
C HIS A 12 0.43 16.01 55.70
N SER A 13 -0.09 16.99 54.94
CA SER A 13 -0.12 18.45 55.13
C SER A 13 1.16 19.23 55.41
N ASN A 14 1.66 19.93 54.38
CA ASN A 14 1.56 21.40 54.27
C ASN A 14 2.29 21.84 52.99
N SER A 15 1.54 22.09 51.91
CA SER A 15 2.05 22.72 50.70
C SER A 15 1.48 24.13 50.60
N ILE A 16 2.38 25.12 50.48
CA ILE A 16 2.35 26.26 49.54
C ILE A 16 3.46 27.23 50.01
N ASN A 17 4.62 27.19 49.36
CA ASN A 17 5.15 28.34 48.61
C ASN A 17 6.59 28.11 48.11
N ARG A 18 6.73 28.24 46.79
CA ARG A 18 7.85 28.82 46.04
C ARG A 18 9.26 28.31 46.35
N CYS A 19 9.75 27.45 45.45
CA CYS A 19 11.14 27.54 44.99
C CYS A 19 11.12 27.82 43.48
N HIS A 20 11.22 29.11 43.14
CA HIS A 20 11.63 29.54 41.81
C HIS A 20 13.15 29.37 41.72
N GLY A 21 13.63 28.65 40.71
CA GLY A 21 14.94 28.92 40.11
C GLY A 21 16.18 28.26 40.72
N GLU A 22 16.15 26.98 41.07
CA GLU A 22 17.39 26.21 41.26
C GLU A 22 17.66 25.28 40.07
N GLU A 23 18.71 25.60 39.30
CA GLU A 23 19.31 24.66 38.36
C GLU A 23 19.76 23.41 39.12
N CYS A 24 19.20 22.25 38.77
CA CYS A 24 19.66 20.95 39.27
C CYS A 24 21.16 20.76 38.99
N LYS A 25 22.02 20.92 40.01
CA LYS A 25 23.49 20.76 39.94
C LYS A 25 23.97 19.34 40.32
N HIS A 26 23.15 18.31 40.16
CA HIS A 26 23.59 16.92 40.36
C HIS A 26 23.97 16.26 39.02
N PRO A 27 25.24 15.88 38.79
CA PRO A 27 25.72 15.35 37.51
C PRO A 27 25.03 14.04 37.09
N GLU A 28 24.62 13.20 38.05
CA GLU A 28 23.87 11.97 37.76
C GLU A 28 22.47 12.25 37.21
N ILE A 29 21.74 13.22 37.78
CA ILE A 29 20.38 13.59 37.33
C ILE A 29 20.40 14.19 35.92
N LYS A 30 21.43 14.99 35.58
CA LYS A 30 21.64 15.50 34.21
C LYS A 30 21.87 14.38 33.19
N SER A 31 22.59 13.33 33.57
CA SER A 31 22.83 12.15 32.72
C SER A 31 21.51 11.40 32.43
N TYR A 32 20.68 11.16 33.46
CA TYR A 32 19.38 10.52 33.29
C TYR A 32 18.41 11.34 32.43
N LEU A 33 18.36 12.66 32.62
CA LEU A 33 17.55 13.56 31.78
C LEU A 33 18.02 13.56 30.32
N SER A 34 19.33 13.56 30.08
CA SER A 34 19.92 13.49 28.74
C SER A 34 19.61 12.17 28.04
N LEU A 35 19.76 11.04 28.75
CA LEU A 35 19.44 9.72 28.24
C LEU A 35 17.94 9.57 27.93
N ALA A 36 17.07 10.06 28.81
CA ALA A 36 15.63 10.04 28.61
C ALA A 36 15.19 10.87 27.39
N LEU A 37 15.80 12.05 27.19
CA LEU A 37 15.54 12.90 26.02
C LEU A 37 16.03 12.24 24.72
N PHE A 38 17.19 11.58 24.75
CA PHE A 38 17.73 10.83 23.62
C PHE A 38 16.84 9.64 23.25
N ILE A 39 16.39 8.85 24.23
CA ILE A 39 15.46 7.73 24.03
C ILE A 39 14.12 8.23 23.49
N SER A 40 13.57 9.31 24.07
CA SER A 40 12.32 9.92 23.59
C SER A 40 12.44 10.34 22.12
N THR A 41 13.52 11.03 21.76
CA THR A 41 13.80 11.45 20.37
C THR A 41 13.95 10.25 19.44
N LEU A 42 14.65 9.20 19.87
CA LEU A 42 14.84 7.98 19.08
C LEU A 42 13.52 7.22 18.88
N VAL A 43 12.69 7.12 19.92
CA VAL A 43 11.35 6.53 19.87
C VAL A 43 10.45 7.35 18.95
N SER A 44 10.44 8.68 19.08
CA SER A 44 9.71 9.56 18.15
C SER A 44 10.18 9.39 16.71
N LEU A 45 11.50 9.30 16.47
CA LEU A 45 12.06 9.08 15.14
C LEU A 45 11.69 7.69 14.59
N LEU A 46 11.71 6.65 15.42
CA LEU A 46 11.27 5.30 15.06
C LEU A 46 9.78 5.25 14.75
N VAL A 47 8.94 5.92 15.55
CA VAL A 47 7.49 6.04 15.33
C VAL A 47 7.20 6.82 14.05
N LEU A 48 7.87 7.97 13.85
CA LEU A 48 7.78 8.76 12.62
C LEU A 48 8.21 7.95 11.38
N ARG A 49 9.31 7.19 11.47
CA ARG A 49 9.76 6.27 10.41
C ARG A 49 8.78 5.11 10.17
N LYS A 50 8.14 4.59 11.22
CA LYS A 50 7.12 3.54 11.08
C LYS A 50 5.84 4.08 10.44
N MET A 51 5.45 5.30 10.80
CA MET A 51 4.28 5.98 10.24
C MET A 51 4.51 6.45 8.79
N SER A 52 5.72 6.89 8.44
CA SER A 52 6.08 7.27 7.06
C SER A 52 6.13 6.09 6.10
N ASN A 53 6.18 4.86 6.62
CA ASN A 53 6.19 3.63 5.82
C ASN A 53 4.81 2.98 5.70
N LEU A 54 3.76 3.56 6.30
CA LEU A 54 2.42 3.06 6.06
C LEU A 54 1.95 3.49 4.67
N PRO A 55 1.41 2.56 3.88
CA PRO A 55 0.95 2.88 2.53
C PRO A 55 -0.24 3.83 2.58
N TYR A 56 -0.19 4.90 1.79
CA TYR A 56 -1.36 5.76 1.58
C TYR A 56 -2.43 5.05 0.75
N ILE A 57 -2.00 4.19 -0.18
CA ILE A 57 -2.83 3.39 -1.06
C ILE A 57 -2.34 1.95 -0.92
N ASN A 58 -3.24 1.05 -0.49
CA ASN A 58 -2.95 -0.37 -0.31
C ASN A 58 -3.10 -1.14 -1.62
N ALA A 59 -4.05 -0.78 -2.47
CA ALA A 59 -4.24 -1.46 -3.74
C ALA A 59 -4.85 -0.53 -4.78
N ALA A 60 -4.63 -0.87 -6.05
CA ALA A 60 -5.20 -0.14 -7.16
C ALA A 60 -5.49 -1.10 -8.32
N PHE A 61 -6.53 -0.80 -9.10
CA PHE A 61 -6.68 -1.40 -10.42
C PHE A 61 -7.34 -0.44 -11.40
N ARG A 62 -6.98 -0.59 -12.68
CA ARG A 62 -7.55 0.14 -13.81
C ARG A 62 -8.98 -0.33 -14.07
N SER A 63 -9.93 0.58 -14.20
CA SER A 63 -11.29 0.22 -14.64
C SER A 63 -11.32 -0.17 -16.12
N SER A 64 -12.40 -0.80 -16.55
CA SER A 64 -12.76 -1.01 -17.94
C SER A 64 -13.27 0.25 -18.60
N ARG A 65 -13.71 1.22 -17.78
CA ARG A 65 -14.09 2.56 -18.21
C ARG A 65 -12.84 3.40 -18.38
N GLU A 66 -12.73 4.02 -19.55
CA GLU A 66 -11.58 4.83 -19.96
C GLU A 66 -11.24 5.88 -18.90
N ASN A 67 -9.96 5.92 -18.52
CA ASN A 67 -9.43 6.84 -17.53
C ASN A 67 -10.10 6.76 -16.14
N GLU A 68 -10.74 5.64 -15.79
CA GLU A 68 -11.18 5.39 -14.43
C GLU A 68 -10.20 4.46 -13.67
N VAL A 69 -9.98 4.74 -12.39
CA VAL A 69 -9.14 3.91 -11.50
C VAL A 69 -9.81 3.79 -10.13
N TYR A 70 -9.67 2.62 -9.52
CA TYR A 70 -10.08 2.35 -8.15
C TYR A 70 -8.85 2.36 -7.25
N PHE A 71 -8.88 3.14 -6.16
CA PHE A 71 -7.86 3.10 -5.11
C PHE A 71 -8.48 2.60 -3.81
N PHE A 72 -7.78 1.67 -3.17
CA PHE A 72 -8.18 1.06 -1.91
C PHE A 72 -7.18 1.46 -0.82
N ALA A 73 -7.71 1.83 0.34
CA ALA A 73 -6.93 2.15 1.52
C ALA A 73 -7.72 1.70 2.76
N LYS A 74 -7.14 0.77 3.53
CA LYS A 74 -7.86 0.05 4.59
C LYS A 74 -9.17 -0.56 4.04
N ASN A 75 -10.25 -0.49 4.79
CA ASN A 75 -11.59 -0.96 4.43
C ASN A 75 -12.38 -0.01 3.51
N LYS A 76 -11.73 1.01 2.93
CA LYS A 76 -12.38 2.03 2.10
C LYS A 76 -11.76 2.10 0.72
N TYR A 77 -12.51 2.69 -0.21
CA TYR A 77 -12.03 2.96 -1.55
C TYR A 77 -12.54 4.30 -2.09
N VAL A 78 -11.86 4.79 -3.11
CA VAL A 78 -12.32 5.88 -3.99
C VAL A 78 -12.26 5.40 -5.44
N ARG A 79 -13.10 6.01 -6.28
CA ARG A 79 -12.99 5.87 -7.74
C ARG A 79 -12.72 7.23 -8.35
N LEU A 80 -11.70 7.30 -9.20
CA LEU A 80 -11.28 8.54 -9.83
C LEU A 80 -11.41 8.44 -11.34
N TYR A 81 -11.71 9.57 -11.97
CA TYR A 81 -11.34 9.85 -13.35
C TYR A 81 -9.95 10.50 -13.32
N TYR A 82 -8.95 9.91 -13.96
CA TYR A 82 -7.58 10.39 -13.92
C TYR A 82 -7.07 10.81 -15.31
N ILE A 83 -6.22 11.81 -15.37
CA ILE A 83 -5.68 12.33 -16.64
C ILE A 83 -4.16 12.13 -16.65
N PRO A 84 -3.64 11.15 -17.42
CA PRO A 84 -2.21 10.83 -17.41
C PRO A 84 -1.31 12.04 -17.66
N GLY A 85 -0.46 12.36 -16.68
CA GLY A 85 0.50 13.47 -16.75
C GLY A 85 -0.07 14.85 -16.41
N LYS A 86 -1.34 14.95 -16.03
CA LYS A 86 -1.94 16.18 -15.46
C LYS A 86 -2.36 15.95 -14.01
N THR A 87 -2.87 16.99 -13.37
CA THR A 87 -3.34 16.98 -11.97
C THR A 87 -4.82 17.37 -11.85
N GLU A 88 -5.56 17.31 -12.96
CA GLU A 88 -6.96 17.70 -13.09
C GLU A 88 -7.91 16.50 -12.86
N ASP A 89 -7.46 15.51 -12.09
CA ASP A 89 -8.20 14.30 -11.77
C ASP A 89 -9.47 14.62 -10.96
N LYS A 90 -10.51 13.80 -11.10
CA LYS A 90 -11.81 14.01 -10.47
C LYS A 90 -12.25 12.79 -9.67
N ILE A 91 -12.78 13.01 -8.48
CA ILE A 91 -13.44 11.95 -7.72
C ILE A 91 -14.79 11.65 -8.37
N LEU A 92 -14.98 10.40 -8.80
CA LEU A 92 -16.25 9.87 -9.31
C LEU A 92 -17.06 9.18 -8.22
N THR A 93 -16.36 8.55 -7.26
CA THR A 93 -16.97 7.97 -6.07
C THR A 93 -16.18 8.44 -4.86
N ASN A 94 -16.84 9.21 -3.99
CA ASN A 94 -16.28 9.66 -2.71
C ASN A 94 -15.86 8.48 -1.84
N LEU A 95 -14.95 8.75 -0.90
CA LEU A 95 -14.43 7.75 0.04
C LEU A 95 -15.59 7.05 0.75
N ARG A 96 -15.69 5.74 0.55
CA ARG A 96 -16.73 4.91 1.18
C ARG A 96 -16.20 3.52 1.47
N LEU A 97 -16.91 2.79 2.34
CA LEU A 97 -16.58 1.40 2.68
C LEU A 97 -16.64 0.51 1.45
N ILE A 98 -15.71 -0.45 1.36
CA ILE A 98 -15.68 -1.46 0.29
C ILE A 98 -16.99 -2.24 0.28
N SER A 99 -17.47 -2.71 1.44
CA SER A 99 -18.76 -3.41 1.57
C SER A 99 -19.98 -2.61 1.10
N SER A 100 -19.89 -1.28 1.06
CA SER A 100 -20.97 -0.40 0.62
C SER A 100 -20.93 -0.16 -0.90
N GLY A 101 -19.75 -0.15 -1.50
CA GLY A 101 -19.57 -0.03 -2.95
C GLY A 101 -19.65 -1.35 -3.70
N PHE A 102 -19.29 -2.43 -3.02
CA PHE A 102 -19.24 -3.79 -3.52
C PHE A 102 -20.02 -4.72 -2.57
N PRO A 103 -21.36 -4.74 -2.61
CA PRO A 103 -22.14 -5.58 -1.70
C PRO A 103 -21.79 -7.07 -1.77
N SER A 104 -21.27 -7.56 -2.89
CA SER A 104 -20.81 -8.96 -2.99
C SER A 104 -19.61 -9.28 -2.09
N LEU A 105 -18.86 -8.27 -1.67
CA LEU A 105 -17.70 -8.41 -0.79
C LEU A 105 -18.05 -8.23 0.70
N ALA A 106 -19.29 -7.90 1.04
CA ALA A 106 -19.70 -7.73 2.43
C ALA A 106 -19.51 -9.03 3.24
N GLY A 107 -18.92 -8.92 4.43
CA GLY A 107 -18.63 -10.07 5.30
C GLY A 107 -17.43 -10.92 4.86
N THR A 108 -16.66 -10.46 3.87
CA THR A 108 -15.43 -11.13 3.41
C THR A 108 -14.17 -10.38 3.88
N PRO A 109 -12.98 -10.99 3.83
CA PRO A 109 -11.71 -10.31 4.12
C PRO A 109 -11.47 -9.04 3.29
N PHE A 110 -12.04 -9.00 2.07
CA PHE A 110 -11.89 -7.87 1.15
C PHE A 110 -12.67 -6.63 1.62
N ALA A 111 -13.72 -6.79 2.42
CA ALA A 111 -14.41 -5.68 3.05
C ALA A 111 -13.73 -5.24 4.35
N GLU A 112 -13.27 -6.20 5.17
CA GLU A 112 -12.56 -5.96 6.43
C GLU A 112 -11.48 -7.04 6.62
N PRO A 113 -10.19 -6.71 6.71
CA PRO A 113 -9.63 -5.36 6.88
C PRO A 113 -9.61 -4.50 5.60
N GLY A 114 -9.91 -5.08 4.44
CA GLY A 114 -9.92 -4.38 3.16
C GLY A 114 -9.06 -5.06 2.09
N ILE A 115 -9.05 -4.49 0.88
CA ILE A 115 -8.25 -5.00 -0.23
C ILE A 115 -6.81 -4.47 -0.13
N ASP A 116 -5.83 -5.36 -0.11
CA ASP A 116 -4.40 -5.04 0.02
C ASP A 116 -3.55 -5.32 -1.23
N CYS A 117 -4.13 -5.95 -2.25
CA CYS A 117 -3.59 -6.00 -3.60
C CYS A 117 -4.75 -6.24 -4.58
N SER A 118 -4.60 -5.80 -5.82
CA SER A 118 -5.59 -6.04 -6.87
C SER A 118 -5.00 -5.85 -8.26
N PHE A 119 -5.61 -6.46 -9.27
CA PHE A 119 -5.33 -6.14 -10.66
C PHE A 119 -6.54 -6.41 -11.56
N HIS A 120 -6.68 -5.57 -12.58
CA HIS A 120 -7.65 -5.76 -13.66
C HIS A 120 -7.19 -6.87 -14.62
N THR A 121 -8.13 -7.66 -15.14
CA THR A 121 -7.86 -8.71 -16.13
C THR A 121 -8.33 -8.30 -17.53
N GLU A 122 -9.61 -8.48 -17.79
CA GLU A 122 -10.34 -8.16 -19.02
C GLU A 122 -11.79 -7.85 -18.66
N ALA A 123 -12.56 -7.29 -19.60
CA ALA A 123 -13.92 -6.81 -19.33
C ALA A 123 -13.97 -5.97 -18.04
N SER A 124 -15.05 -6.12 -17.26
CA SER A 124 -15.19 -5.51 -15.92
C SER A 124 -14.75 -6.46 -14.81
N GLU A 125 -13.72 -7.27 -15.06
CA GLU A 125 -13.26 -8.30 -14.13
C GLU A 125 -11.90 -7.94 -13.51
N ALA A 126 -11.70 -8.35 -12.27
CA ALA A 126 -10.48 -8.11 -11.52
C ALA A 126 -10.21 -9.22 -10.50
N TYR A 127 -8.94 -9.42 -10.16
CA TYR A 127 -8.58 -10.15 -8.95
C TYR A 127 -8.36 -9.16 -7.80
N VAL A 128 -8.88 -9.50 -6.62
CA VAL A 128 -8.68 -8.75 -5.38
C VAL A 128 -8.12 -9.66 -4.30
N PHE A 129 -7.28 -9.10 -3.43
CA PHE A 129 -6.52 -9.82 -2.41
C PHE A 129 -6.70 -9.15 -1.04
N SER A 130 -6.63 -9.95 0.02
CA SER A 130 -6.57 -9.51 1.42
C SER A 130 -5.80 -10.57 2.22
N GLY A 131 -4.55 -10.27 2.58
CA GLY A 131 -3.62 -11.23 3.15
C GLY A 131 -3.41 -12.41 2.21
N ASN A 132 -3.60 -13.64 2.71
CA ASN A 132 -3.50 -14.85 1.90
C ASN A 132 -4.78 -15.22 1.14
N ASN A 133 -5.85 -14.41 1.22
CA ASN A 133 -7.12 -14.67 0.53
C ASN A 133 -7.20 -13.87 -0.77
N CYS A 134 -7.87 -14.44 -1.76
CA CYS A 134 -8.17 -13.77 -3.02
C CYS A 134 -9.53 -14.18 -3.61
N ALA A 135 -10.07 -13.31 -4.46
CA ALA A 135 -11.28 -13.56 -5.21
C ALA A 135 -11.16 -13.00 -6.63
N TYR A 136 -11.81 -13.66 -7.58
CA TYR A 136 -12.06 -13.13 -8.91
C TYR A 136 -13.45 -12.50 -8.93
N ILE A 137 -13.55 -11.25 -9.37
CA ILE A 137 -14.79 -10.47 -9.27
C ILE A 137 -15.14 -9.83 -10.62
N ASP A 138 -16.44 -9.65 -10.85
CA ASP A 138 -16.97 -8.63 -11.76
C ASP A 138 -17.31 -7.41 -10.88
N TYR A 139 -16.64 -6.28 -11.12
CA TYR A 139 -16.82 -5.06 -10.32
C TYR A 139 -17.92 -4.13 -10.86
N ALA A 140 -18.61 -4.51 -11.94
CA ALA A 140 -19.82 -3.88 -12.48
C ALA A 140 -19.83 -2.33 -12.40
N PRO A 141 -18.89 -1.65 -13.09
CA PRO A 141 -18.55 -0.25 -12.81
C PRO A 141 -19.76 0.68 -12.96
N GLY A 142 -19.91 1.58 -11.99
CA GLY A 142 -21.02 2.54 -11.92
C GLY A 142 -22.34 1.94 -11.43
N THR A 143 -22.35 0.69 -10.96
CA THR A 143 -23.52 0.03 -10.34
C THR A 143 -23.12 -0.59 -9.00
N THR A 144 -24.05 -1.30 -8.35
CA THR A 144 -23.81 -2.14 -7.15
C THR A 144 -24.17 -3.60 -7.41
N ASN A 145 -24.10 -4.02 -8.67
CA ASN A 145 -24.42 -5.38 -9.12
C ASN A 145 -23.14 -6.22 -9.28
N ASP A 146 -22.07 -5.86 -8.57
CA ASP A 146 -20.82 -6.61 -8.53
C ASP A 146 -21.04 -8.03 -8.01
N LYS A 147 -20.16 -8.93 -8.42
CA LYS A 147 -20.25 -10.36 -8.11
C LYS A 147 -18.88 -10.95 -7.87
N ILE A 148 -18.80 -11.89 -6.93
CA ILE A 148 -17.68 -12.82 -6.85
C ILE A 148 -17.90 -13.91 -7.91
N LEU A 149 -17.02 -13.98 -8.89
CA LEU A 149 -17.00 -14.97 -9.97
C LEU A 149 -16.29 -16.26 -9.53
N ALA A 150 -15.26 -16.14 -8.69
CA ALA A 150 -14.55 -17.27 -8.09
C ALA A 150 -13.93 -16.89 -6.73
N GLY A 151 -13.88 -17.85 -5.81
CA GLY A 151 -13.46 -17.62 -4.42
C GLY A 151 -14.61 -17.12 -3.55
N PRO A 152 -14.34 -16.55 -2.35
CA PRO A 152 -13.00 -16.34 -1.76
C PRO A 152 -12.26 -17.66 -1.50
N THR A 153 -10.96 -17.70 -1.74
CA THR A 153 -10.09 -18.88 -1.52
C THR A 153 -8.67 -18.39 -1.27
N THR A 154 -7.76 -19.25 -0.85
CA THR A 154 -6.36 -18.83 -0.63
C THR A 154 -5.64 -18.56 -1.96
N ILE A 155 -4.58 -17.75 -1.94
CA ILE A 155 -3.73 -17.50 -3.11
C ILE A 155 -3.18 -18.82 -3.67
N ALA A 156 -2.77 -19.74 -2.79
CA ALA A 156 -2.21 -21.04 -3.15
C ALA A 156 -3.23 -22.02 -3.76
N GLU A 157 -4.53 -21.77 -3.58
CA GLU A 157 -5.62 -22.52 -4.23
C GLU A 157 -6.01 -21.86 -5.54
N MET A 158 -6.14 -20.54 -5.57
CA MET A 158 -6.49 -19.80 -6.79
C MET A 158 -5.39 -19.89 -7.84
N PHE A 159 -4.12 -19.80 -7.42
CA PHE A 159 -2.92 -19.84 -8.25
C PHE A 159 -1.94 -20.89 -7.68
N PRO A 160 -2.12 -22.20 -8.00
CA PRO A 160 -1.31 -23.27 -7.43
C PRO A 160 0.21 -23.12 -7.62
N VAL A 161 0.63 -22.46 -8.71
CA VAL A 161 2.03 -22.16 -9.00
C VAL A 161 2.69 -21.22 -7.98
N LEU A 162 1.91 -20.55 -7.12
CA LEU A 162 2.40 -19.66 -6.06
C LEU A 162 2.54 -20.34 -4.69
N ARG A 163 2.05 -21.58 -4.50
CA ARG A 163 1.87 -22.23 -3.18
C ARG A 163 3.12 -22.27 -2.29
N ASN A 164 4.29 -22.47 -2.87
CA ASN A 164 5.56 -22.59 -2.13
C ASN A 164 6.49 -21.42 -2.42
N THR A 165 5.93 -20.24 -2.62
CA THR A 165 6.66 -19.02 -2.97
C THR A 165 6.38 -17.92 -1.96
N VAL A 166 7.14 -16.84 -2.02
CA VAL A 166 6.92 -15.65 -1.18
C VAL A 166 5.53 -15.02 -1.35
N PHE A 167 4.82 -15.33 -2.44
CA PHE A 167 3.51 -14.78 -2.76
C PHE A 167 2.35 -15.57 -2.14
N ALA A 168 2.59 -16.76 -1.57
CA ALA A 168 1.53 -17.65 -1.07
C ALA A 168 0.71 -17.02 0.06
N ASP A 169 1.36 -16.25 0.92
CA ASP A 169 0.75 -15.64 2.12
C ASP A 169 0.33 -14.17 1.91
N GLY A 170 0.52 -13.65 0.69
CA GLY A 170 0.12 -12.30 0.32
C GLY A 170 0.96 -11.71 -0.80
N ILE A 171 0.36 -10.81 -1.55
CA ILE A 171 0.97 -10.05 -2.65
C ILE A 171 0.88 -8.58 -2.27
N ASP A 172 1.97 -7.82 -2.40
CA ASP A 172 1.97 -6.41 -1.99
C ASP A 172 1.30 -5.54 -3.05
N SER A 173 1.54 -5.81 -4.34
CA SER A 173 0.85 -5.10 -5.42
C SER A 173 0.92 -5.84 -6.75
N ALA A 174 0.08 -5.44 -7.70
CA ALA A 174 0.05 -6.05 -9.02
C ALA A 174 -0.45 -5.08 -10.10
N PHE A 175 0.06 -5.21 -11.32
CA PHE A 175 -0.49 -4.49 -12.47
C PHE A 175 -0.54 -5.34 -13.75
N ARG A 176 -1.50 -5.02 -14.60
CA ARG A 176 -1.77 -5.69 -15.87
C ARG A 176 -0.72 -5.33 -16.93
N SER A 177 -0.07 -6.34 -17.52
CA SER A 177 0.82 -6.12 -18.67
C SER A 177 0.02 -5.78 -19.93
N THR A 178 0.60 -5.05 -20.87
CA THR A 178 0.04 -4.88 -22.22
C THR A 178 0.21 -6.13 -23.09
N LYS A 179 1.07 -7.08 -22.66
CA LYS A 179 1.32 -8.33 -23.39
C LYS A 179 0.38 -9.44 -22.97
N GLY A 180 -0.41 -9.95 -23.93
CA GLY A 180 -1.24 -11.14 -23.75
C GLY A 180 -2.11 -11.04 -22.50
N LYS A 181 -2.13 -12.08 -21.67
CA LYS A 181 -2.80 -12.13 -20.36
C LYS A 181 -1.82 -12.06 -19.19
N GLU A 182 -0.64 -11.47 -19.40
CA GLU A 182 0.39 -11.33 -18.37
C GLU A 182 0.02 -10.25 -17.33
N VAL A 183 0.38 -10.52 -16.07
CA VAL A 183 0.27 -9.62 -14.91
C VAL A 183 1.56 -9.69 -14.14
N TYR A 184 2.06 -8.53 -13.69
CA TYR A 184 3.20 -8.44 -12.78
C TYR A 184 2.70 -8.46 -11.34
N LEU A 185 3.27 -9.34 -10.51
CA LEU A 185 3.00 -9.44 -9.07
C LEU A 185 4.26 -9.06 -8.29
N PHE A 186 4.11 -8.29 -7.23
CA PHE A 186 5.21 -7.79 -6.39
C PHE A 186 5.05 -8.22 -4.93
N LYS A 187 6.15 -8.62 -4.29
CA LYS A 187 6.20 -8.99 -2.87
C LYS A 187 7.59 -8.72 -2.30
N GLY A 188 7.70 -7.80 -1.35
CA GLY A 188 8.98 -7.27 -0.89
C GLY A 188 9.81 -6.79 -2.09
N ASN A 189 11.10 -7.14 -2.11
CA ASN A 189 11.96 -6.82 -3.25
C ASN A 189 11.86 -7.82 -4.43
N LYS A 190 10.87 -8.72 -4.43
CA LYS A 190 10.68 -9.74 -5.47
C LYS A 190 9.50 -9.40 -6.38
N TYR A 191 9.57 -9.88 -7.61
CA TYR A 191 8.45 -9.85 -8.52
C TYR A 191 8.42 -11.12 -9.39
N VAL A 192 7.25 -11.40 -9.96
CA VAL A 192 7.04 -12.45 -10.94
C VAL A 192 5.98 -12.03 -11.94
N ARG A 193 5.97 -12.66 -13.12
CA ARG A 193 4.87 -12.52 -14.08
C ARG A 193 4.02 -13.78 -14.07
N ILE A 194 2.71 -13.61 -14.18
CA ILE A 194 1.75 -14.72 -14.32
C ILE A 194 0.82 -14.44 -15.49
N ALA A 195 0.45 -15.47 -16.25
CA ALA A 195 -0.65 -15.40 -17.19
C ALA A 195 -1.94 -15.79 -16.46
N TYR A 196 -2.89 -14.87 -16.29
CA TYR A 196 -4.03 -15.08 -15.38
C TYR A 196 -5.06 -16.11 -15.90
N ASP A 197 -5.08 -16.36 -17.20
CA ASP A 197 -5.96 -17.35 -17.85
C ASP A 197 -5.50 -18.79 -17.62
N SER A 198 -4.23 -19.07 -17.89
CA SER A 198 -3.60 -20.37 -17.68
C SER A 198 -3.14 -20.57 -16.23
N LYS A 199 -3.10 -19.47 -15.46
CA LYS A 199 -2.59 -19.39 -14.09
C LYS A 199 -1.13 -19.88 -13.97
N GLN A 200 -0.35 -19.75 -15.05
CA GLN A 200 1.05 -20.18 -15.12
C GLN A 200 2.01 -19.02 -14.96
N LEU A 201 3.15 -19.27 -14.33
CA LEU A 201 4.25 -18.31 -14.26
C LEU A 201 4.86 -18.08 -15.64
N VAL A 202 5.23 -16.83 -15.91
CA VAL A 202 5.96 -16.42 -17.12
C VAL A 202 7.37 -16.00 -16.73
N GLY A 203 8.27 -16.98 -16.74
CA GLY A 203 9.64 -16.84 -16.23
C GLY A 203 9.74 -17.09 -14.72
N ASN A 204 10.91 -16.77 -14.17
CA ASN A 204 11.23 -17.02 -12.77
C ASN A 204 10.87 -15.82 -11.87
N ILE A 205 10.74 -16.07 -10.57
CA ILE A 205 10.70 -15.02 -9.54
C ILE A 205 12.08 -14.36 -9.49
N ARG A 206 12.14 -13.03 -9.59
CA ARG A 206 13.39 -12.24 -9.63
C ARG A 206 13.31 -11.05 -8.69
N ASN A 207 14.43 -10.35 -8.46
CA ASN A 207 14.35 -9.06 -7.78
C ASN A 207 13.69 -8.02 -8.68
N ILE A 208 13.04 -7.03 -8.09
CA ILE A 208 12.48 -5.89 -8.84
C ILE A 208 13.55 -5.21 -9.67
N SER A 209 14.75 -4.99 -9.12
CA SER A 209 15.88 -4.35 -9.81
C SER A 209 16.41 -5.15 -11.02
N ASP A 210 16.23 -6.47 -11.05
CA ASP A 210 16.61 -7.30 -12.20
C ASP A 210 15.63 -7.14 -13.37
N GLY A 211 14.35 -6.92 -13.06
CA GLY A 211 13.28 -6.74 -14.04
C GLY A 211 13.11 -5.31 -14.51
N PHE A 212 13.28 -4.38 -13.57
CA PHE A 212 13.07 -2.94 -13.72
C PHE A 212 14.33 -2.21 -13.24
N PRO A 213 15.46 -2.25 -13.98
CA PRO A 213 16.71 -1.61 -13.56
C PRO A 213 16.57 -0.11 -13.27
N VAL A 214 15.59 0.54 -13.91
CA VAL A 214 15.24 1.95 -13.69
C VAL A 214 14.77 2.24 -12.26
N LEU A 215 14.33 1.24 -11.51
CA LEU A 215 13.92 1.38 -10.10
C LEU A 215 15.08 1.19 -9.11
N ASN A 216 16.28 0.83 -9.59
CA ASN A 216 17.45 0.63 -8.74
C ASN A 216 17.85 1.94 -8.02
N GLY A 217 18.13 1.87 -6.73
CA GLY A 217 18.44 3.04 -5.90
C GLY A 217 17.24 3.93 -5.57
N THR A 218 16.03 3.58 -6.04
CA THR A 218 14.79 4.27 -5.68
C THR A 218 14.13 3.60 -4.48
N ILE A 219 13.11 4.26 -3.92
CA ILE A 219 12.31 3.68 -2.82
C ILE A 219 11.60 2.38 -3.23
N PHE A 220 11.35 2.17 -4.53
CA PHE A 220 10.59 1.04 -5.07
C PHE A 220 11.42 -0.24 -5.23
N GLU A 221 12.75 -0.15 -5.16
CA GLU A 221 13.65 -1.32 -5.24
C GLU A 221 13.33 -2.37 -4.16
N SER A 222 12.93 -1.89 -2.98
CA SER A 222 12.63 -2.72 -1.82
C SER A 222 11.18 -3.22 -1.76
N GLY A 223 10.33 -2.81 -2.70
CA GLY A 223 8.93 -3.20 -2.80
C GLY A 223 8.01 -2.06 -3.18
N ILE A 224 6.79 -2.42 -3.59
CA ILE A 224 5.78 -1.51 -4.14
C ILE A 224 4.48 -1.78 -3.41
N ASP A 225 3.92 -0.75 -2.79
CA ASP A 225 2.76 -0.90 -1.89
C ASP A 225 1.44 -0.97 -2.67
N ALA A 226 1.36 -0.30 -3.82
CA ALA A 226 0.25 -0.43 -4.75
C ALA A 226 0.73 -0.09 -6.16
N CYS A 227 0.08 -0.64 -7.19
CA CYS A 227 0.33 -0.24 -8.57
C CYS A 227 -0.89 -0.48 -9.45
N PHE A 228 -0.98 0.20 -10.58
CA PHE A 228 -1.95 -0.10 -11.62
C PHE A 228 -1.42 0.28 -13.01
N ALA A 229 -1.91 -0.39 -14.05
CA ALA A 229 -1.59 -0.08 -15.43
C ALA A 229 -2.44 1.09 -15.94
N SER A 230 -1.85 2.04 -16.66
CA SER A 230 -2.58 3.15 -17.25
C SER A 230 -3.45 2.70 -18.43
N HIS A 231 -4.44 3.52 -18.79
CA HIS A 231 -5.11 3.45 -20.10
C HIS A 231 -4.18 3.97 -21.20
N LYS A 232 -3.26 4.88 -20.85
CA LYS A 232 -2.21 5.33 -21.76
C LYS A 232 -1.09 4.29 -21.79
N GLU A 233 -1.16 3.37 -22.73
CA GLU A 233 -0.15 2.31 -22.86
C GLU A 233 1.20 2.85 -23.38
N PRO A 234 2.34 2.27 -22.96
CA PRO A 234 2.50 1.23 -21.95
C PRO A 234 2.89 1.82 -20.57
N GLU A 235 2.12 2.78 -20.05
CA GLU A 235 2.42 3.41 -18.75
C GLU A 235 1.85 2.62 -17.57
N ALA A 236 2.54 2.63 -16.43
CA ALA A 236 2.03 2.14 -15.14
C ALA A 236 2.39 3.11 -14.01
N TYR A 237 1.60 3.12 -12.93
CA TYR A 237 1.83 3.92 -11.73
C TYR A 237 2.20 3.01 -10.57
N LEU A 238 3.30 3.35 -9.87
CA LEU A 238 3.78 2.62 -8.70
C LEU A 238 3.73 3.53 -7.47
N PHE A 239 3.22 3.03 -6.35
CA PHE A 239 3.01 3.78 -5.11
C PHE A 239 3.77 3.12 -3.97
N LYS A 240 4.37 3.95 -3.10
CA LYS A 240 5.05 3.51 -1.88
C LYS A 240 5.04 4.61 -0.82
N GLY A 241 4.49 4.31 0.35
CA GLY A 241 4.27 5.28 1.42
C GLY A 241 3.41 6.44 0.92
N ASP A 242 3.96 7.64 0.99
CA ASP A 242 3.36 8.90 0.53
C ASP A 242 3.81 9.33 -0.88
N LYS A 243 4.58 8.50 -1.59
CA LYS A 243 5.18 8.81 -2.88
C LYS A 243 4.70 7.88 -3.99
N TYR A 244 4.85 8.34 -5.22
CA TYR A 244 4.59 7.54 -6.40
C TYR A 244 5.53 7.90 -7.55
N VAL A 245 5.59 7.02 -8.55
CA VAL A 245 6.26 7.27 -9.82
C VAL A 245 5.42 6.69 -10.96
N ARG A 246 5.58 7.24 -12.16
CA ARG A 246 5.05 6.68 -13.39
C ARG A 246 6.19 6.07 -14.19
N ILE A 247 5.94 4.92 -14.80
CA ILE A 247 6.91 4.24 -15.66
C ILE A 247 6.31 3.97 -17.04
N ASN A 248 7.13 3.99 -18.08
CA ASN A 248 6.86 3.26 -19.32
C ASN A 248 7.52 1.90 -19.19
N PHE A 249 6.75 0.82 -19.32
CA PHE A 249 7.27 -0.53 -19.21
C PHE A 249 7.24 -1.26 -20.56
N THR A 250 8.21 -2.14 -20.80
CA THR A 250 8.36 -2.90 -22.03
C THR A 250 8.34 -4.40 -21.71
N PRO A 251 7.21 -5.09 -21.93
CA PRO A 251 7.05 -6.47 -21.49
C PRO A 251 8.14 -7.43 -21.98
N GLY A 252 8.80 -8.09 -21.04
CA GLY A 252 9.86 -9.07 -21.32
C GLY A 252 11.23 -8.46 -21.64
N LYS A 253 11.37 -7.13 -21.58
CA LYS A 253 12.66 -6.42 -21.65
C LYS A 253 12.97 -5.72 -20.32
N THR A 254 14.10 -5.02 -20.28
CA THR A 254 14.58 -4.24 -19.13
C THR A 254 14.84 -2.78 -19.50
N GLU A 255 14.23 -2.31 -20.60
CA GLU A 255 14.38 -0.97 -21.20
C GLU A 255 13.34 0.03 -20.65
N ASP A 256 12.83 -0.22 -19.44
CA ASP A 256 11.80 0.60 -18.82
C ASP A 256 12.33 1.97 -18.44
N THR A 257 11.48 3.00 -18.50
CA THR A 257 11.87 4.39 -18.21
C THR A 257 10.93 5.02 -17.20
N LEU A 258 11.45 5.91 -16.35
CA LEU A 258 10.59 6.75 -15.51
C LEU A 258 9.98 7.86 -16.37
N VAL A 259 8.72 8.18 -16.11
CA VAL A 259 8.01 9.28 -16.73
C VAL A 259 7.86 10.39 -15.70
N GLY A 260 8.93 11.16 -15.54
CA GLY A 260 9.11 12.14 -14.46
C GLY A 260 9.75 11.54 -13.22
N ASP A 261 9.91 12.37 -12.19
CA ASP A 261 10.58 11.98 -10.94
C ASP A 261 9.62 11.30 -9.95
N VAL A 262 10.21 10.59 -8.98
CA VAL A 262 9.48 10.12 -7.79
C VAL A 262 9.00 11.34 -7.01
N ARG A 263 7.69 11.47 -6.84
CA ARG A 263 7.08 12.65 -6.20
C ARG A 263 5.98 12.28 -5.21
N PRO A 264 5.60 13.18 -4.28
CA PRO A 264 4.49 12.93 -3.36
C PRO A 264 3.18 12.64 -4.09
N ILE A 265 2.39 11.70 -3.56
CA ILE A 265 1.08 11.34 -4.10
C ILE A 265 0.19 12.58 -4.17
N LEU A 266 0.14 13.37 -3.11
CA LEU A 266 -0.74 14.54 -3.02
C LEU A 266 -0.32 15.72 -3.92
N ASP A 267 0.87 15.67 -4.52
CA ASP A 267 1.29 16.65 -5.53
C ASP A 267 0.89 16.22 -6.93
N GLY A 268 0.97 14.92 -7.22
CA GLY A 268 0.51 14.36 -8.50
C GLY A 268 -0.99 14.11 -8.58
N TRP A 269 -1.64 13.89 -7.43
CA TRP A 269 -3.05 13.59 -7.28
C TRP A 269 -3.70 14.55 -6.26
N PRO A 270 -3.74 15.88 -6.52
CA PRO A 270 -4.22 16.85 -5.54
C PRO A 270 -5.67 16.62 -5.10
N VAL A 271 -6.47 15.94 -5.94
CA VAL A 271 -7.86 15.56 -5.64
C VAL A 271 -7.97 14.65 -4.41
N LEU A 272 -6.89 13.97 -4.01
CA LEU A 272 -6.84 13.08 -2.84
C LEU A 272 -6.47 13.81 -1.54
N ARG A 273 -6.21 15.12 -1.59
CA ARG A 273 -5.97 15.93 -0.38
C ARG A 273 -7.22 15.96 0.49
N GLY A 274 -7.05 15.71 1.78
CA GLY A 274 -8.17 15.57 2.73
C GLY A 274 -8.86 14.20 2.69
N ILE A 275 -8.44 13.30 1.80
CA ILE A 275 -8.86 11.89 1.78
C ILE A 275 -7.73 10.99 2.27
N LEU A 276 -6.51 11.22 1.79
CA LEU A 276 -5.32 10.48 2.18
C LEU A 276 -4.46 11.26 3.19
N PRO A 277 -3.79 10.57 4.14
CA PRO A 277 -3.92 9.14 4.42
C PRO A 277 -5.27 8.82 5.08
N VAL A 278 -5.85 7.65 4.77
CA VAL A 278 -7.11 7.22 5.40
C VAL A 278 -6.87 6.87 6.87
N SER A 279 -7.64 7.47 7.78
CA SER A 279 -7.64 7.19 9.23
C SER A 279 -8.30 5.87 9.57
#